data_AF-A0A0L0VV54-F1
#
_entry.id   AF-A0A0L0VV54-F1
#
_cell.length_a   1.000
_cell.length_b   1.000
_cell.length_c   1.000
_cell.angle_alpha   90.00
_cell.angle_beta   90.00
_cell.angle_gamma   90.00
#
_symmetry.space_group_name_H-M   'P 1'
#
loop_
_entity.id
_entity.type
_entity.pdbx_description
1 polymer ?
#
loop_
_entity_poly.entity_id
_entity_poly.type
_entity_poly.pdbx_seq_one_letter_code
_entity_poly.pdbx_strand_id
1 'polypeptide(L)'
;MASVADIQNIITTALQQQSAQQAQQMQAKLASRDEVIIDCPAHDQDSAQRSHTCPRLLSAHPSVTVNLEKVDAKPCPSQQKHQEKTQTENVRMEERKVIAKARERLRDSRLRFALAQDLPERYQKVISDVNCHSNDEFSASSQGYIIKTLKFRSSNTTKFFRCVDAAILESDKLKGKRPQRRRRIIPSTPQESLFTRPSKGQPLDFYEPEWFNDLLPQQRIDTADTREVAFLPDASQSLMGTTLASENLSDWKFTEQFFDRLSKPYNLSENEGDDTDHTDVGDDNSYAGEEINLAGTTGEDDNKYKEMEEEEVSEFLEDFADDTMYSSDHEEDDDNGYQL
;
A
#
# COMPACT_ATOMS: atom_id res chain seq x y z
N MET A 1 12.68 -33.60 54.17
CA MET A 1 11.58 -33.06 53.36
C MET A 1 11.75 -31.55 53.36
N ALA A 2 12.11 -30.93 52.24
CA ALA A 2 12.23 -29.47 52.16
C ALA A 2 10.83 -28.85 52.34
N SER A 3 10.74 -27.74 53.07
CA SER A 3 9.47 -27.05 53.29
C SER A 3 8.97 -26.47 51.96
N VAL A 4 7.65 -26.37 51.79
CA VAL A 4 7.04 -25.67 50.65
C VAL A 4 7.55 -24.22 50.56
N ALA A 5 7.87 -23.60 51.70
CA ALA A 5 8.48 -22.27 51.76
C ALA A 5 9.91 -22.23 51.19
N ASP A 6 10.69 -23.30 51.39
CA ASP A 6 12.06 -23.38 50.86
C ASP A 6 12.05 -23.46 49.34
N ILE A 7 11.09 -24.20 48.77
CA ILE A 7 10.93 -24.34 47.31
C ILE A 7 10.52 -23.01 46.69
N GLN A 8 9.58 -22.28 47.30
CA GLN A 8 9.16 -20.96 46.80
C GLN A 8 10.30 -19.93 46.86
N ASN A 9 11.11 -19.96 47.91
CA ASN A 9 12.28 -19.09 48.03
C ASN A 9 13.34 -19.39 46.96
N ILE A 10 13.59 -20.67 46.66
CA ILE A 10 14.55 -21.07 45.61
C ILE A 10 14.07 -20.60 44.22
N ILE A 11 12.78 -20.75 43.92
CA ILE A 11 12.22 -20.31 42.63
C ILE A 11 12.31 -18.79 42.49
N THR A 12 11.95 -18.06 43.55
CA THR A 12 11.95 -16.58 43.54
C THR A 12 13.37 -16.03 43.40
N THR A 13 14.34 -16.61 44.12
CA THR A 13 15.76 -16.21 44.03
C THR A 13 16.36 -16.53 42.67
N ALA A 14 16.02 -17.68 42.07
CA ALA A 14 16.47 -18.05 40.73
C ALA A 14 15.92 -17.08 39.66
N LEU A 15 14.64 -16.73 39.73
CA LEU A 15 14.01 -15.74 38.83
C LEU A 15 14.67 -14.36 38.95
N GLN A 16 14.96 -13.92 40.17
CA GLN A 16 15.59 -12.63 40.40
C GLN A 16 17.06 -12.60 39.96
N GLN A 17 17.77 -13.72 40.09
CA GLN A 17 19.13 -13.83 39.58
C GLN A 17 19.16 -13.79 38.04
N GLN A 18 18.20 -14.46 37.39
CA GLN A 18 18.09 -14.46 35.93
C GLN A 18 17.80 -13.06 35.37
N SER A 19 16.91 -12.29 36.01
CA SER A 19 16.61 -10.93 35.57
C SER A 19 17.80 -9.98 35.75
N ALA A 20 18.55 -10.12 36.85
CA ALA A 20 19.77 -9.34 37.07
C ALA A 20 20.85 -9.62 36.01
N GLN A 21 21.03 -10.89 35.61
CA GLN A 21 21.98 -11.26 34.56
C GLN A 21 21.57 -10.69 33.19
N GLN A 22 20.28 -10.72 32.85
CA GLN A 22 19.79 -10.13 31.60
C GLN A 22 20.00 -8.61 31.58
N ALA A 23 19.76 -7.92 32.70
CA ALA A 23 19.99 -6.48 32.80
C ALA A 23 21.47 -6.10 32.60
N GLN A 24 22.40 -6.86 33.21
CA GLN A 24 23.84 -6.65 33.03
C GLN A 24 24.27 -6.91 31.58
N GLN A 25 23.74 -7.95 30.92
CA GLN A 25 24.02 -8.21 29.51
C GLN A 25 23.52 -7.09 28.59
N MET A 26 22.35 -6.51 28.88
CA MET A 26 21.85 -5.37 28.10
C MET A 26 22.72 -4.12 28.31
N GLN A 27 23.17 -3.84 29.54
CA GLN A 27 24.06 -2.71 29.81
C GLN A 27 25.42 -2.87 29.12
N ALA A 28 26.01 -4.06 29.13
CA ALA A 28 27.26 -4.34 28.43
C ALA A 28 27.15 -4.14 26.91
N LYS A 29 26.01 -4.52 26.31
CA LYS A 29 25.74 -4.30 24.88
C LYS A 29 25.60 -2.82 24.52
N LEU A 30 25.07 -1.99 25.41
CA LEU A 30 24.97 -0.54 25.20
C LEU A 30 26.36 0.11 25.29
N ALA A 31 27.17 -0.23 26.29
CA ALA A 31 28.53 0.30 26.43
C ALA A 31 29.44 -0.04 25.23
N SER A 32 29.28 -1.23 24.63
CA SER A 32 30.04 -1.62 23.43
C SER A 32 29.62 -0.87 22.16
N ARG A 33 28.46 -0.20 22.15
CA ARG A 33 27.94 0.49 20.96
C ARG A 33 28.39 1.96 20.88
N ASP A 34 28.75 2.55 22.01
CA ASP A 34 29.20 3.95 22.09
C ASP A 34 30.69 4.13 21.73
N GLU A 35 31.48 3.05 21.69
CA GLU A 35 32.88 3.07 21.24
C GLU A 35 33.04 3.13 19.71
N VAL A 36 31.97 2.95 18.93
CA VAL A 36 32.02 2.88 17.45
C VAL A 36 31.67 4.23 16.79
N ILE A 37 31.38 5.28 17.56
CA ILE A 37 31.00 6.61 17.06
C ILE A 37 32.08 7.66 17.41
N ILE A 38 33.35 7.37 17.15
CA ILE A 38 34.41 8.38 17.13
C ILE A 38 35.41 8.02 16.01
N ASP A 39 34.99 8.09 14.74
CA ASP A 39 35.93 8.34 13.64
C ASP A 39 35.18 8.65 12.33
N CYS A 40 34.95 9.93 12.05
CA CYS A 40 34.64 10.45 10.72
C CYS A 40 35.12 11.91 10.66
N PRO A 41 36.30 12.20 10.07
CA PRO A 41 36.72 13.57 9.85
C PRO A 41 35.99 14.18 8.66
N ALA A 42 35.54 15.42 8.85
CA ALA A 42 34.94 16.28 7.85
C ALA A 42 35.92 16.58 6.71
N HIS A 43 35.43 16.56 5.46
CA HIS A 43 36.20 17.01 4.30
C HIS A 43 35.71 18.40 3.88
N ASP A 44 36.64 19.35 3.96
CA ASP A 44 36.51 20.76 3.62
C ASP A 44 36.26 21.03 2.14
N GLN A 45 35.59 22.17 1.92
CA GLN A 45 35.50 22.92 0.67
C GLN A 45 36.86 23.47 0.24
N ASP A 46 37.19 23.49 -1.05
CA ASP A 46 37.64 24.73 -1.72
C ASP A 46 37.86 24.56 -3.24
N SER A 47 37.89 25.71 -3.93
CA SER A 47 38.53 26.03 -5.23
C SER A 47 37.74 25.73 -6.52
N ALA A 48 37.78 26.57 -7.57
CA ALA A 48 38.20 27.95 -7.73
C ALA A 48 37.71 28.45 -9.10
N GLN A 49 37.32 29.72 -9.17
CA GLN A 49 37.18 30.51 -10.39
C GLN A 49 38.56 30.87 -10.96
N ARG A 50 38.70 30.91 -12.30
CA ARG A 50 39.35 31.97 -13.11
C ARG A 50 39.83 31.44 -14.46
N SER A 51 39.45 32.11 -15.54
CA SER A 51 40.40 32.51 -16.59
C SER A 51 39.78 33.58 -17.50
N HIS A 52 40.16 34.83 -17.25
CA HIS A 52 40.16 35.89 -18.26
C HIS A 52 41.38 35.70 -19.15
N THR A 53 41.20 35.76 -20.47
CA THR A 53 42.17 36.38 -21.39
C THR A 53 41.51 36.61 -22.74
N CYS A 54 41.56 37.87 -23.18
CA CYS A 54 41.34 38.32 -24.55
C CYS A 54 42.70 38.78 -25.09
N PRO A 55 42.96 38.70 -26.41
CA PRO A 55 43.33 39.95 -27.08
C PRO A 55 42.84 40.10 -28.54
N ARG A 56 42.43 41.35 -28.82
CA ARG A 56 42.88 42.25 -29.91
C ARG A 56 42.47 41.98 -31.38
N LEU A 57 41.47 42.77 -31.80
CA LEU A 57 41.37 43.66 -32.97
C LEU A 57 42.12 43.29 -34.27
N LEU A 58 41.35 43.10 -35.35
CA LEU A 58 41.60 43.68 -36.69
C LEU A 58 40.27 43.84 -37.46
N SER A 59 40.21 44.87 -38.29
CA SER A 59 39.05 45.52 -38.90
C SER A 59 38.53 44.88 -40.20
N ALA A 60 37.20 44.96 -40.43
CA ALA A 60 36.58 45.31 -41.73
C ALA A 60 35.04 45.45 -41.57
N HIS A 61 34.46 46.54 -42.09
CA HIS A 61 33.00 46.77 -42.23
C HIS A 61 32.48 46.25 -43.61
N PRO A 62 31.18 46.39 -43.94
CA PRO A 62 30.08 45.56 -43.46
C PRO A 62 29.35 44.91 -44.65
N SER A 63 28.72 43.75 -44.46
CA SER A 63 27.70 43.26 -45.38
C SER A 63 26.43 42.99 -44.60
N VAL A 64 25.43 43.79 -44.95
CA VAL A 64 24.08 43.78 -44.41
C VAL A 64 23.42 42.48 -44.84
N THR A 65 23.24 41.56 -43.89
CA THR A 65 22.21 40.53 -43.96
C THR A 65 21.37 40.67 -42.70
N VAL A 66 20.13 41.11 -42.90
CA VAL A 66 19.12 41.27 -41.87
C VAL A 66 18.70 39.88 -41.41
N ASN A 67 19.40 39.32 -40.44
CA ASN A 67 18.91 38.17 -39.69
C ASN A 67 17.87 38.70 -38.72
N LEU A 68 16.61 38.27 -38.86
CA LEU A 68 15.62 38.37 -37.80
C LEU A 68 16.12 37.53 -36.63
N GLU A 69 16.90 38.16 -35.76
CA GLU A 69 17.24 37.65 -34.45
C GLU A 69 15.92 37.58 -33.67
N LYS A 70 15.42 36.36 -33.48
CA LYS A 70 14.28 36.05 -32.64
C LYS A 70 14.65 36.50 -31.24
N VAL A 71 14.21 37.70 -30.87
CA VAL A 71 14.38 38.22 -29.52
C VAL A 71 13.62 37.25 -28.62
N ASP A 72 14.35 36.39 -27.92
CA ASP A 72 13.79 35.55 -26.87
C ASP A 72 13.29 36.49 -25.78
N ALA A 73 12.04 36.92 -25.95
CA ALA A 73 11.31 37.69 -24.97
C ALA A 73 11.27 36.85 -23.69
N LYS A 74 12.10 37.22 -22.72
CA LYS A 74 12.05 36.63 -21.38
C LYS A 74 10.60 36.70 -20.91
N PRO A 75 9.96 35.56 -20.61
CA PRO A 75 8.55 35.55 -20.24
C PRO A 75 8.34 36.48 -19.04
N CYS A 76 7.23 37.22 -19.07
CA CYS A 76 6.88 38.17 -18.02
C CYS A 76 6.88 37.43 -16.66
N PRO A 77 7.31 38.03 -15.54
CA PRO A 77 7.42 37.34 -14.24
C PRO A 77 6.13 36.62 -13.79
N SER A 78 4.97 37.09 -14.25
CA SER A 78 3.67 36.43 -14.04
C SER A 78 3.54 35.11 -14.82
N GLN A 79 4.02 35.06 -16.07
CA GLN A 79 4.02 33.86 -16.91
C GLN A 79 5.01 32.81 -16.40
N GLN A 80 6.17 33.24 -15.88
CA GLN A 80 7.15 32.36 -15.24
C GLN A 80 6.56 31.68 -13.99
N LYS A 81 5.90 32.44 -13.10
CA LYS A 81 5.22 31.87 -11.92
C LYS A 81 4.10 30.90 -12.29
N HIS A 82 3.34 31.17 -13.36
CA HIS A 82 2.31 30.25 -13.81
C HIS A 82 2.90 28.95 -14.37
N GLN A 83 3.98 29.04 -15.16
CA GLN A 83 4.68 27.87 -15.73
C GLN A 83 5.34 27.01 -14.64
N GLU A 84 6.00 27.62 -13.66
CA GLU A 84 6.58 26.90 -12.52
C GLU A 84 5.49 26.19 -11.69
N LYS A 85 4.34 26.85 -11.49
CA LYS A 85 3.21 26.27 -10.76
C LYS A 85 2.60 25.07 -11.50
N THR A 86 2.38 25.16 -12.81
CA THR A 86 1.90 24.01 -13.61
C THR A 86 2.93 22.89 -13.68
N GLN A 87 4.21 23.20 -13.80
CA GLN A 87 5.27 22.19 -13.80
C GLN A 87 5.34 21.44 -12.45
N THR A 88 5.21 22.17 -11.34
CA THR A 88 5.17 21.58 -9.99
C THR A 88 3.95 20.69 -9.79
N GLU A 89 2.78 21.11 -10.27
CA GLU A 89 1.54 20.31 -10.18
C GLU A 89 1.64 19.03 -11.03
N ASN A 90 2.22 19.11 -12.23
CA ASN A 90 2.43 17.95 -13.09
C ASN A 90 3.37 16.92 -12.44
N VAL A 91 4.49 17.35 -11.83
CA VAL A 91 5.40 16.44 -11.11
C VAL A 91 4.67 15.72 -9.98
N ARG A 92 3.86 16.45 -9.18
CA ARG A 92 3.06 15.85 -8.11
C ARG A 92 2.02 14.86 -8.61
N MET A 93 1.39 15.12 -9.76
CA MET A 93 0.45 14.18 -10.37
C MET A 93 1.15 12.90 -10.80
N GLU A 94 2.35 12.98 -11.38
CA GLU A 94 3.04 11.78 -11.84
C GLU A 94 3.56 10.95 -10.67
N GLU A 95 4.02 11.59 -9.59
CA GLU A 95 4.33 10.89 -8.34
C GLU A 95 3.11 10.15 -7.79
N ARG A 96 1.94 10.78 -7.76
CA ARG A 96 0.69 10.13 -7.32
C ARG A 96 0.32 8.93 -8.19
N LYS A 97 0.53 8.99 -9.51
CA LYS A 97 0.30 7.86 -10.42
C LYS A 97 1.25 6.69 -10.14
N VAL A 98 2.53 6.97 -9.93
CA VAL A 98 3.52 5.94 -9.57
C VAL A 98 3.12 5.24 -8.26
N ILE A 99 2.70 6.03 -7.26
CA ILE A 99 2.25 5.49 -5.98
C ILE A 99 0.95 4.69 -6.15
N ALA A 100 -0.02 5.18 -6.93
CA ALA A 100 -1.26 4.45 -7.22
C ALA A 100 -0.96 3.09 -7.88
N LYS A 101 -0.05 3.06 -8.87
CA LYS A 101 0.34 1.81 -9.52
C LYS A 101 1.05 0.84 -8.58
N ALA A 102 1.85 1.35 -7.64
CA ALA A 102 2.47 0.52 -6.61
C ALA A 102 1.43 -0.10 -5.66
N ARG A 103 0.35 0.63 -5.32
CA ARG A 103 -0.77 0.10 -4.52
C ARG A 103 -1.52 -1.00 -5.24
N GLU A 104 -1.80 -0.83 -6.54
CA GLU A 104 -2.42 -1.87 -7.38
C GLU A 104 -1.59 -3.15 -7.37
N ARG A 105 -0.28 -3.06 -7.62
CA ARG A 105 0.62 -4.23 -7.60
C ARG A 105 0.64 -4.93 -6.23
N LEU A 106 0.61 -4.15 -5.15
CA LEU A 106 0.54 -4.70 -3.79
C LEU A 106 -0.79 -5.42 -3.54
N ARG A 107 -1.90 -4.84 -4.03
CA ARG A 107 -3.24 -5.42 -4.02
C ARG A 107 -3.26 -6.74 -4.80
N ASP A 108 -2.78 -6.75 -6.03
CA ASP A 108 -2.71 -7.95 -6.89
C ASP A 108 -1.88 -9.07 -6.23
N SER A 109 -0.71 -8.72 -5.67
CA SER A 109 0.16 -9.68 -4.97
C SER A 109 -0.53 -10.33 -3.77
N ARG A 110 -1.30 -9.54 -2.99
CA ARG A 110 -2.03 -10.04 -1.82
C ARG A 110 -3.25 -10.85 -2.24
N LEU A 111 -3.99 -10.41 -3.26
CA LEU A 111 -5.16 -11.11 -3.77
C LEU A 111 -4.76 -12.46 -4.37
N ARG A 112 -3.70 -12.51 -5.17
CA ARG A 112 -3.15 -13.76 -5.72
C ARG A 112 -2.77 -14.74 -4.63
N PHE A 113 -2.18 -14.26 -3.54
CA PHE A 113 -1.87 -15.10 -2.40
C PHE A 113 -3.15 -15.60 -1.71
N ALA A 114 -4.14 -14.72 -1.50
CA ALA A 114 -5.40 -15.08 -0.86
C ALA A 114 -6.15 -16.18 -1.64
N LEU A 115 -6.24 -16.03 -2.96
CA LEU A 115 -6.84 -17.02 -3.85
C LEU A 115 -6.05 -18.33 -3.84
N ALA A 116 -4.72 -18.28 -3.94
CA ALA A 116 -3.88 -19.48 -3.94
C ALA A 116 -3.83 -20.22 -2.60
N GLN A 117 -4.34 -19.63 -1.52
CA GLN A 117 -4.43 -20.25 -0.19
C GLN A 117 -5.89 -20.48 0.25
N ASP A 118 -6.85 -20.30 -0.67
CA ASP A 118 -8.28 -20.46 -0.41
C ASP A 118 -8.75 -19.72 0.86
N LEU A 119 -8.28 -18.49 1.04
CA LEU A 119 -8.68 -17.68 2.20
C LEU A 119 -10.19 -17.39 2.17
N PRO A 120 -10.86 -17.21 3.32
CA PRO A 120 -12.28 -16.87 3.36
C PRO A 120 -12.67 -15.69 2.45
N GLU A 121 -13.83 -15.77 1.80
CA GLU A 121 -14.32 -14.77 0.85
C GLU A 121 -14.37 -13.36 1.45
N ARG A 122 -14.81 -13.23 2.72
CA ARG A 122 -14.72 -11.97 3.50
C ARG A 122 -13.32 -11.33 3.49
N TYR A 123 -12.24 -12.11 3.53
CA TYR A 123 -10.88 -11.57 3.42
C TYR A 123 -10.54 -11.18 1.97
N GLN A 124 -10.95 -12.00 1.01
CA GLN A 124 -10.74 -11.70 -0.40
C GLN A 124 -11.44 -10.41 -0.82
N LYS A 125 -12.68 -10.17 -0.36
CA LYS A 125 -13.47 -8.94 -0.57
C LYS A 125 -12.73 -7.69 -0.09
N VAL A 126 -12.09 -7.74 1.08
CA VAL A 126 -11.31 -6.60 1.59
C VAL A 126 -9.98 -6.43 0.83
N ILE A 127 -9.33 -7.54 0.46
CA ILE A 127 -8.06 -7.51 -0.27
C ILE A 127 -8.22 -7.10 -1.73
N SER A 128 -9.39 -7.27 -2.35
CA SER A 128 -9.59 -6.94 -3.77
C SER A 128 -9.71 -5.43 -4.04
N ASP A 129 -10.17 -4.66 -3.07
CA ASP A 129 -10.30 -3.20 -3.19
C ASP A 129 -8.96 -2.49 -2.99
N VAL A 130 -8.48 -1.82 -4.05
CA VAL A 130 -7.25 -1.02 -4.01
C VAL A 130 -7.27 0.07 -2.94
N ASN A 131 -8.45 0.58 -2.57
CA ASN A 131 -8.60 1.62 -1.56
C ASN A 131 -8.31 1.12 -0.14
N CYS A 132 -8.41 -0.19 0.10
CA CYS A 132 -8.05 -0.81 1.38
C CYS A 132 -6.52 -0.85 1.62
N HIS A 133 -5.72 -0.71 0.56
CA HIS A 133 -4.28 -0.86 0.60
C HIS A 133 -3.57 0.46 0.88
N SER A 134 -2.67 0.47 1.85
CA SER A 134 -1.76 1.59 2.10
C SER A 134 -0.79 1.80 0.95
N ASN A 135 -0.47 3.06 0.68
CA ASN A 135 0.74 3.40 -0.05
C ASN A 135 1.98 3.32 0.86
N ASP A 136 3.12 3.26 0.20
CA ASP A 136 4.42 3.37 0.83
C ASP A 136 5.33 4.31 0.03
N GLU A 137 6.21 5.00 0.73
CA GLU A 137 7.16 5.95 0.15
C GLU A 137 8.56 5.61 0.61
N PHE A 138 9.53 5.67 -0.31
CA PHE A 138 10.91 5.39 0.03
C PHE A 138 11.46 6.48 0.95
N SER A 139 12.10 6.06 2.03
CA SER A 139 12.79 6.92 2.96
C SER A 139 14.27 6.58 2.99
N ALA A 140 15.11 7.53 2.58
CA ALA A 140 16.55 7.39 2.63
C ALA A 140 17.07 7.16 4.05
N SER A 141 16.46 7.81 5.06
CA SER A 141 16.87 7.68 6.46
C SER A 141 16.59 6.29 7.04
N SER A 142 15.50 5.65 6.60
CA SER A 142 15.12 4.32 7.07
C SER A 142 15.65 3.18 6.18
N GLN A 143 16.27 3.52 5.04
CA GLN A 143 16.69 2.59 3.99
C GLN A 143 15.58 1.58 3.65
N GLY A 144 14.39 2.11 3.36
CA GLY A 144 13.21 1.29 3.10
C GLY A 144 11.96 2.11 2.83
N TYR A 145 10.87 1.42 2.53
CA TYR A 145 9.59 2.03 2.20
C TYR A 145 8.75 2.19 3.46
N ILE A 146 8.44 3.43 3.84
CA ILE A 146 7.60 3.72 5.01
C ILE A 146 6.14 3.47 4.63
N ILE A 147 5.46 2.60 5.37
CA ILE A 147 4.03 2.36 5.21
C ILE A 147 3.27 3.55 5.77
N LYS A 148 2.43 4.17 4.94
CA LYS A 148 1.56 5.25 5.38
C LYS A 148 0.21 4.70 5.85
N THR A 149 -0.30 5.25 6.94
CA THR A 149 -1.56 4.86 7.58
C THR A 149 -2.74 5.52 6.86
N LEU A 150 -3.78 4.73 6.58
CA LEU A 150 -5.08 5.25 6.17
C LEU A 150 -5.84 5.69 7.42
N LYS A 151 -6.29 6.95 7.49
CA LYS A 151 -6.93 7.52 8.69
C LYS A 151 -8.19 6.77 9.13
N PHE A 152 -8.94 6.28 8.15
CA PHE A 152 -10.23 5.63 8.36
C PHE A 152 -10.12 4.15 8.73
N ARG A 153 -8.94 3.53 8.57
CA ARG A 153 -8.77 2.08 8.69
C ARG A 153 -8.42 1.70 10.10
N SER A 154 -9.09 0.67 10.62
CA SER A 154 -8.90 0.20 11.98
C SER A 154 -7.49 -0.32 12.26
N SER A 155 -7.04 -0.20 13.50
CA SER A 155 -5.81 -0.83 13.97
C SER A 155 -5.81 -2.35 13.75
N ASN A 156 -6.98 -3.01 13.91
CA ASN A 156 -7.14 -4.45 13.69
C ASN A 156 -6.94 -4.83 12.21
N THR A 157 -7.53 -4.08 11.29
CA THR A 157 -7.30 -4.27 9.85
C THR A 157 -5.83 -4.08 9.48
N THR A 158 -5.15 -3.12 10.11
CA THR A 158 -3.72 -2.92 9.91
C THR A 158 -2.91 -4.15 10.36
N LYS A 159 -3.30 -4.82 11.45
CA LYS A 159 -2.70 -6.10 11.86
C LYS A 159 -2.95 -7.18 10.81
N PHE A 160 -4.18 -7.33 10.32
CA PHE A 160 -4.53 -8.31 9.29
C PHE A 160 -3.62 -8.21 8.05
N PHE A 161 -3.49 -7.02 7.46
CA PHE A 161 -2.63 -6.85 6.29
C PHE A 161 -1.14 -7.14 6.55
N ARG A 162 -0.69 -6.98 7.80
CA ARG A 162 0.67 -7.37 8.20
C ARG A 162 0.81 -8.89 8.27
N CYS A 163 -0.20 -9.59 8.78
CA CYS A 163 -0.23 -11.05 8.79
C CYS A 163 -0.20 -11.59 7.36
N VAL A 164 -0.98 -11.02 6.44
CA VAL A 164 -0.94 -11.37 5.01
C VAL A 164 0.46 -11.16 4.43
N ASP A 165 1.08 -10.00 4.65
CA ASP A 165 2.42 -9.73 4.12
C ASP A 165 3.49 -10.67 4.70
N ALA A 166 3.37 -11.03 5.98
CA ALA A 166 4.27 -11.99 6.64
C ALA A 166 4.08 -13.41 6.09
N ALA A 167 2.83 -13.84 5.88
CA ALA A 167 2.51 -15.14 5.31
C ALA A 167 3.01 -15.28 3.86
N ILE A 168 2.88 -14.22 3.05
CA ILE A 168 3.46 -14.18 1.70
C ILE A 168 4.98 -14.34 1.77
N LEU A 169 5.64 -13.57 2.65
CA LEU A 169 7.09 -13.63 2.79
C LEU A 169 7.56 -15.03 3.19
N GLU A 170 6.85 -15.70 4.09
CA GLU A 170 7.17 -17.06 4.51
C GLU A 170 6.92 -18.08 3.39
N SER A 171 5.81 -17.95 2.65
CA SER A 171 5.51 -18.79 1.48
C SER A 171 6.58 -18.66 0.39
N ASP A 172 7.06 -17.45 0.11
CA ASP A 172 8.11 -17.21 -0.87
C ASP A 172 9.44 -17.86 -0.46
N LYS A 173 9.81 -17.78 0.84
CA LYS A 173 10.99 -18.48 1.36
C LYS A 173 10.89 -20.00 1.21
N LEU A 174 9.74 -20.57 1.55
CA LEU A 174 9.50 -22.02 1.44
C LEU A 174 9.56 -22.49 -0.02
N LYS A 175 9.11 -21.66 -0.96
CA LYS A 175 9.22 -21.92 -2.41
C LYS A 175 10.63 -21.68 -2.98
N GLY A 176 11.62 -21.35 -2.13
CA GLY A 176 12.98 -21.04 -2.55
C GLY A 176 13.09 -19.77 -3.40
N LYS A 177 12.06 -18.91 -3.41
CA LYS A 177 12.07 -17.67 -4.17
C LYS A 177 12.94 -16.65 -3.45
N ARG A 178 13.79 -15.96 -4.20
CA ARG A 178 14.51 -14.80 -3.67
C ARG A 178 13.49 -13.73 -3.30
N PRO A 179 13.57 -13.11 -2.10
CA PRO A 179 12.64 -12.07 -1.69
C PRO A 179 12.81 -10.82 -2.57
N GLN A 180 11.96 -10.68 -3.60
CA GLN A 180 11.91 -9.51 -4.48
C GLN A 180 11.02 -8.39 -3.91
N ARG A 181 10.38 -8.62 -2.76
CA ARG A 181 9.46 -7.64 -2.16
C ARG A 181 10.26 -6.51 -1.51
N ARG A 182 9.76 -5.29 -1.70
CA ARG A 182 10.30 -4.09 -1.04
C ARG A 182 10.27 -4.29 0.48
N ARG A 183 11.34 -3.90 1.16
CA ARG A 183 11.37 -3.83 2.63
C ARG A 183 10.46 -2.68 3.07
N ARG A 184 9.33 -3.03 3.70
CA ARG A 184 8.34 -2.08 4.20
C ARG A 184 8.52 -1.89 5.71
N ILE A 185 8.61 -0.65 6.15
CA ILE A 185 8.91 -0.25 7.52
C ILE A 185 7.71 0.48 8.10
N ILE A 186 7.34 0.11 9.32
CA ILE A 186 6.31 0.82 10.06
C ILE A 186 7.00 1.98 10.78
N PRO A 187 6.61 3.23 10.50
CA PRO A 187 7.22 4.36 11.18
C PRO A 187 6.80 4.37 12.65
N SER A 188 7.70 4.82 13.53
CA SER A 188 7.38 4.95 14.97
C SER A 188 6.22 5.93 15.21
N THR A 189 6.12 6.95 14.37
CA THR A 189 5.01 7.90 14.35
C THR A 189 4.20 7.64 13.08
N PRO A 190 2.89 7.34 13.17
CA PRO A 190 2.05 7.12 12.00
C PRO A 190 2.15 8.29 11.01
N GLN A 191 2.41 7.98 9.74
CA GLN A 191 2.42 8.97 8.66
C GLN A 191 1.18 8.78 7.81
N GLU A 192 0.45 9.86 7.56
CA GLU A 192 -0.82 9.78 6.83
C GLU A 192 -0.61 9.54 5.34
N SER A 193 -1.47 8.70 4.77
CA SER A 193 -1.54 8.43 3.34
C SER A 193 -1.95 9.68 2.54
N LEU A 194 -1.44 9.77 1.30
CA LEU A 194 -1.90 10.78 0.32
C LEU A 194 -3.34 10.50 -0.15
N PHE A 195 -3.80 9.26 0.01
CA PHE A 195 -5.14 8.83 -0.35
C PHE A 195 -6.04 8.91 0.88
N THR A 196 -6.97 9.87 0.84
CA THR A 196 -7.89 10.19 1.94
C THR A 196 -9.29 9.61 1.73
N ARG A 197 -9.60 9.13 0.52
CA ARG A 197 -10.92 8.57 0.22
C ARG A 197 -11.07 7.21 0.91
N PRO A 198 -12.11 7.00 1.73
CA PRO A 198 -12.40 5.69 2.30
C PRO A 198 -12.84 4.73 1.20
N SER A 199 -12.51 3.46 1.37
CA SER A 199 -13.17 2.37 0.66
C SER A 199 -14.67 2.39 0.99
N LYS A 200 -15.53 1.98 0.06
CA LYS A 200 -16.98 1.91 0.26
C LYS A 200 -17.42 0.45 0.33
N GLY A 201 -18.45 0.16 1.12
CA GLY A 201 -19.03 -1.18 1.25
C GLY A 201 -18.10 -2.22 1.86
N GLN A 202 -17.07 -1.78 2.61
CA GLN A 202 -16.23 -2.70 3.37
C GLN A 202 -16.93 -3.10 4.68
N PRO A 203 -16.59 -4.26 5.26
CA PRO A 203 -17.12 -4.72 6.54
C PRO A 203 -16.93 -3.68 7.65
N LEU A 204 -17.84 -3.66 8.63
CA LEU A 204 -17.86 -2.63 9.70
C LEU A 204 -16.51 -2.52 10.44
N ASP A 205 -15.91 -3.66 10.75
CA ASP A 205 -14.65 -3.78 11.50
C ASP A 205 -13.39 -3.40 10.69
N PHE A 206 -13.56 -3.08 9.41
CA PHE A 206 -12.53 -2.44 8.60
C PHE A 206 -12.23 -1.01 9.08
N TYR A 207 -13.25 -0.28 9.52
CA TYR A 207 -13.15 1.15 9.84
C TYR A 207 -12.78 1.38 11.31
N GLU A 208 -12.00 2.41 11.60
CA GLU A 208 -11.71 2.80 12.99
C GLU A 208 -13.01 3.36 13.64
N PRO A 209 -13.42 2.90 14.83
CA PRO A 209 -14.70 3.28 15.42
C PRO A 209 -14.86 4.79 15.65
N GLU A 210 -13.83 5.47 16.16
CA GLU A 210 -13.86 6.93 16.36
C GLU A 210 -14.11 7.66 15.04
N TRP A 211 -13.36 7.29 13.99
CA TRP A 211 -13.51 7.89 12.67
C TRP A 211 -14.90 7.62 12.06
N PHE A 212 -15.43 6.42 12.21
CA PHE A 212 -16.75 6.06 11.70
C PHE A 212 -17.88 6.78 12.44
N ASN A 213 -17.77 6.91 13.76
CA ASN A 213 -18.76 7.58 14.59
C ASN A 213 -18.81 9.10 14.36
N ASP A 214 -17.72 9.70 13.88
CA ASP A 214 -17.69 11.11 13.49
C ASP A 214 -18.40 11.40 12.15
N LEU A 215 -18.75 10.36 11.37
CA LEU A 215 -19.50 10.52 10.12
C LEU A 215 -20.98 10.82 10.37
N LEU A 216 -21.60 11.54 9.42
CA LEU A 216 -23.05 11.71 9.38
C LEU A 216 -23.75 10.36 9.09
N PRO A 217 -25.02 10.16 9.51
CA PRO A 217 -25.72 8.89 9.34
C PRO A 217 -25.77 8.40 7.89
N GLN A 218 -26.11 9.28 6.94
CA GLN A 218 -26.09 8.95 5.51
C GLN A 218 -24.69 8.53 5.02
N GLN A 219 -23.64 9.19 5.53
CA GLN A 219 -22.27 8.83 5.17
C GLN A 219 -21.86 7.47 5.74
N ARG A 220 -22.37 7.09 6.92
CA ARG A 220 -22.12 5.76 7.50
C ARG A 220 -22.71 4.66 6.61
N ILE A 221 -23.96 4.85 6.16
CA ILE A 221 -24.66 3.95 5.23
C ILE A 221 -23.89 3.82 3.91
N ASP A 222 -23.46 4.93 3.32
CA ASP A 222 -22.74 4.94 2.04
C ASP A 222 -21.30 4.39 2.15
N THR A 223 -20.72 4.39 3.35
CA THR A 223 -19.31 4.06 3.57
C THR A 223 -19.11 2.60 3.93
N ALA A 224 -19.82 2.07 4.92
CA ALA A 224 -19.55 0.74 5.46
C ALA A 224 -20.75 -0.19 5.31
N ASP A 225 -20.47 -1.47 5.17
CA ASP A 225 -21.46 -2.51 5.36
C ASP A 225 -21.68 -2.71 6.88
N THR A 226 -22.80 -2.18 7.39
CA THR A 226 -23.12 -2.26 8.82
C THR A 226 -23.72 -3.61 9.23
N ARG A 227 -23.82 -4.58 8.32
CA ARG A 227 -24.39 -5.91 8.58
C ARG A 227 -23.33 -7.01 8.64
N GLU A 228 -22.12 -6.75 8.14
CA GLU A 228 -21.05 -7.74 8.04
C GLU A 228 -19.79 -7.33 8.84
N VAL A 229 -19.08 -8.35 9.35
CA VAL A 229 -17.74 -8.21 9.93
C VAL A 229 -16.81 -9.26 9.33
N ALA A 230 -15.54 -8.91 9.10
CA ALA A 230 -14.61 -9.80 8.41
C ALA A 230 -13.52 -10.40 9.30
N PHE A 231 -12.96 -9.61 10.21
CA PHE A 231 -11.75 -9.94 10.94
C PHE A 231 -12.02 -10.60 12.28
N LEU A 232 -11.08 -11.44 12.70
CA LEU A 232 -11.06 -11.92 14.08
C LEU A 232 -10.93 -10.71 15.04
N PRO A 233 -11.47 -10.81 16.27
CA PRO A 233 -11.29 -9.77 17.28
C PRO A 233 -9.83 -9.39 17.54
N ASP A 234 -8.91 -10.32 17.31
CA ASP A 234 -7.50 -10.00 17.14
C ASP A 234 -6.97 -10.60 15.83
N ALA A 235 -6.88 -9.76 14.80
CA ALA A 235 -6.40 -10.17 13.48
C ALA A 235 -4.92 -10.57 13.46
N SER A 236 -4.18 -10.39 14.56
CA SER A 236 -2.84 -10.95 14.70
C SER A 236 -2.83 -12.48 14.64
N GLN A 237 -3.96 -13.09 15.02
CA GLN A 237 -4.16 -14.55 15.00
C GLN A 237 -4.53 -15.09 13.62
N SER A 238 -4.85 -14.20 12.67
CA SER A 238 -5.19 -14.62 11.34
C SER A 238 -3.99 -15.15 10.59
N LEU A 239 -4.22 -16.22 9.80
CA LEU A 239 -3.18 -16.89 9.01
C LEU A 239 -2.02 -17.44 9.87
N MET A 240 -2.24 -17.64 11.17
CA MET A 240 -1.34 -18.45 11.96
C MET A 240 -1.43 -19.89 11.43
N GLY A 241 -0.30 -20.61 11.35
CA GLY A 241 -0.22 -21.95 10.74
C GLY A 241 -1.14 -23.03 11.34
N THR A 242 -1.87 -22.70 12.41
CA THR A 242 -3.04 -23.45 12.89
C THR A 242 -4.28 -22.61 12.62
N THR A 243 -5.07 -22.96 11.61
CA THR A 243 -6.33 -22.30 11.31
C THR A 243 -7.24 -22.39 12.54
N LEU A 244 -7.63 -21.26 13.11
CA LEU A 244 -8.61 -21.23 14.18
C LEU A 244 -9.95 -21.75 13.65
N ALA A 245 -10.69 -22.50 14.47
CA ALA A 245 -11.99 -23.04 14.08
C ALA A 245 -12.96 -21.93 13.62
N SER A 246 -12.82 -20.73 14.19
CA SER A 246 -13.58 -19.54 13.80
C SER A 246 -13.27 -19.05 12.38
N GLU A 247 -12.06 -19.24 11.86
CA GLU A 247 -11.73 -18.81 10.49
C GLU A 247 -12.38 -19.70 9.42
N ASN A 248 -12.60 -20.98 9.75
CA ASN A 248 -13.23 -21.96 8.86
C ASN A 248 -14.77 -21.86 8.85
N LEU A 249 -15.35 -20.92 9.59
CA LEU A 249 -16.78 -20.64 9.53
C LEU A 249 -17.13 -19.96 8.20
N SER A 250 -18.34 -20.25 7.70
CA SER A 250 -18.93 -19.46 6.63
C SER A 250 -19.16 -18.02 7.10
N ASP A 251 -19.13 -17.06 6.16
CA ASP A 251 -19.15 -15.63 6.47
C ASP A 251 -20.39 -15.20 7.28
N TRP A 252 -21.55 -15.80 7.00
CA TRP A 252 -22.76 -15.64 7.81
C TRP A 252 -22.55 -16.08 9.27
N LYS A 253 -22.03 -17.29 9.50
CA LYS A 253 -21.82 -17.84 10.87
C LYS A 253 -20.75 -17.06 11.61
N PHE A 254 -19.74 -16.59 10.89
CA PHE A 254 -18.69 -15.74 11.44
C PHE A 254 -19.29 -14.42 11.94
N THR A 255 -20.09 -13.77 11.08
CA THR A 255 -20.79 -12.53 11.42
C THR A 255 -21.69 -12.75 12.63
N GLU A 256 -22.56 -13.75 12.60
CA GLU A 256 -23.45 -14.09 13.74
C GLU A 256 -22.67 -14.27 15.06
N GLN A 257 -21.49 -14.88 15.02
CA GLN A 257 -20.69 -15.12 16.22
C GLN A 257 -19.97 -13.86 16.75
N PHE A 258 -19.48 -12.99 15.87
CA PHE A 258 -18.59 -11.89 16.26
C PHE A 258 -19.22 -10.50 16.15
N PHE A 259 -20.33 -10.34 15.45
CA PHE A 259 -20.95 -9.05 15.17
C PHE A 259 -21.24 -8.28 16.45
N ASP A 260 -21.98 -8.86 17.40
CA ASP A 260 -22.30 -8.22 18.69
C ASP A 260 -21.08 -7.73 19.47
N ARG A 261 -19.95 -8.43 19.33
CA ARG A 261 -18.70 -8.04 20.01
C ARG A 261 -18.01 -6.89 19.27
N LEU A 262 -17.97 -6.98 17.94
CA LEU A 262 -17.24 -6.05 17.08
C LEU A 262 -18.02 -4.77 16.79
N SER A 263 -19.35 -4.80 16.83
CA SER A 263 -20.22 -3.64 16.57
C SER A 263 -20.37 -2.71 17.78
N LYS A 264 -20.10 -3.19 19.01
CA LYS A 264 -20.17 -2.41 20.27
C LYS A 264 -19.55 -1.01 20.26
N PRO A 265 -18.36 -0.76 19.68
CA PRO A 265 -17.77 0.57 19.66
C PRO A 265 -18.36 1.49 18.58
N TYR A 266 -19.27 0.99 17.72
CA TYR A 266 -19.88 1.75 16.65
C TYR A 266 -21.28 2.23 17.03
N ASN A 267 -21.58 3.49 16.71
CA ASN A 267 -22.88 4.11 16.94
C ASN A 267 -23.83 3.77 15.78
N LEU A 268 -24.50 2.62 15.88
CA LEU A 268 -25.45 2.12 14.88
C LEU A 268 -26.91 2.56 15.14
N SER A 269 -27.17 3.31 16.22
CA SER A 269 -28.51 3.62 16.75
C SER A 269 -29.44 4.43 15.83
N GLU A 270 -28.93 5.02 14.76
CA GLU A 270 -29.70 5.82 13.80
C GLU A 270 -30.05 5.05 12.51
N ASN A 271 -29.57 3.81 12.36
CA ASN A 271 -29.84 2.98 11.18
C ASN A 271 -31.03 2.01 11.36
N GLU A 272 -31.73 2.02 12.50
CA GLU A 272 -32.93 1.19 12.73
C GLU A 272 -34.22 1.75 12.09
N GLY A 273 -34.07 2.46 10.98
CA GLY A 273 -35.18 3.11 10.28
C GLY A 273 -35.17 2.84 8.79
N ASP A 274 -35.17 1.57 8.38
CA ASP A 274 -35.92 1.12 7.20
C ASP A 274 -35.89 -0.42 7.08
N ASP A 275 -36.90 -1.07 7.67
CA ASP A 275 -37.31 -2.41 7.28
C ASP A 275 -38.46 -2.21 6.27
N THR A 276 -38.21 -1.49 5.18
CA THR A 276 -39.11 -1.47 4.03
C THR A 276 -38.68 -2.56 3.06
N ASP A 277 -39.50 -3.61 3.08
CA ASP A 277 -39.97 -4.33 1.91
C ASP A 277 -39.50 -3.70 0.59
N HIS A 278 -38.73 -4.46 -0.18
CA HIS A 278 -38.39 -4.17 -1.57
C HIS A 278 -39.69 -4.07 -2.39
N THR A 279 -40.35 -2.91 -2.32
CA THR A 279 -41.34 -2.52 -3.29
C THR A 279 -40.59 -1.81 -4.40
N ASP A 280 -40.46 -2.56 -5.50
CA ASP A 280 -40.26 -2.06 -6.84
C ASP A 280 -41.21 -0.87 -7.09
N VAL A 281 -40.68 0.34 -6.95
CA VAL A 281 -41.34 1.57 -7.38
C VAL A 281 -40.33 2.28 -8.28
N GLY A 282 -40.45 1.99 -9.57
CA GLY A 282 -39.97 2.89 -10.59
C GLY A 282 -40.65 4.25 -10.44
N ASP A 283 -39.86 5.31 -10.41
CA ASP A 283 -40.31 6.68 -10.59
C ASP A 283 -39.13 7.47 -11.13
N ASP A 284 -39.14 7.76 -12.43
CA ASP A 284 -39.63 9.02 -12.99
C ASP A 284 -38.75 10.20 -12.57
N ASN A 285 -37.57 10.24 -13.18
CA ASN A 285 -36.73 11.43 -13.14
C ASN A 285 -37.29 12.46 -14.15
N SER A 286 -38.43 13.07 -13.80
CA SER A 286 -38.92 14.31 -14.40
C SER A 286 -37.97 15.46 -14.01
N TYR A 287 -36.86 15.55 -14.72
CA TYR A 287 -36.00 16.73 -14.74
C TYR A 287 -36.48 17.67 -15.84
N ALA A 288 -37.23 18.70 -15.44
CA ALA A 288 -37.56 19.83 -16.28
C ALA A 288 -36.30 20.71 -16.49
N GLY A 289 -35.62 20.53 -17.61
CA GLY A 289 -34.47 21.33 -18.01
C GLY A 289 -34.25 21.33 -19.52
N GLU A 290 -34.73 22.39 -20.16
CA GLU A 290 -34.36 22.94 -21.48
C GLU A 290 -34.38 22.01 -22.71
N GLU A 291 -35.39 22.29 -23.55
CA GLU A 291 -35.62 21.87 -24.93
C GLU A 291 -34.35 21.99 -25.81
N ILE A 292 -33.79 20.86 -26.21
CA ILE A 292 -32.95 20.73 -27.41
C ILE A 292 -33.67 19.86 -28.44
N ASN A 293 -34.09 20.49 -29.52
CA ASN A 293 -34.76 19.84 -30.63
C ASN A 293 -33.74 19.09 -31.51
N LEU A 294 -33.64 17.77 -31.32
CA LEU A 294 -32.88 16.86 -32.18
C LEU A 294 -33.85 15.90 -32.87
N ALA A 295 -34.60 16.45 -33.82
CA ALA A 295 -35.34 15.65 -34.78
C ALA A 295 -34.36 14.85 -35.67
N GLY A 296 -34.37 13.53 -35.48
CA GLY A 296 -34.05 12.58 -36.54
C GLY A 296 -32.81 11.71 -36.30
N THR A 297 -32.99 10.60 -35.60
CA THR A 297 -32.50 9.28 -36.04
C THR A 297 -33.43 8.19 -35.52
N THR A 298 -34.16 7.60 -36.46
CA THR A 298 -34.79 6.28 -36.45
C THR A 298 -33.85 5.18 -35.95
N GLY A 299 -34.36 4.21 -35.18
CA GLY A 299 -33.86 2.83 -35.23
C GLY A 299 -33.71 2.08 -33.91
N GLU A 300 -34.73 1.27 -33.60
CA GLU A 300 -34.65 -0.10 -33.09
C GLU A 300 -34.16 -0.38 -31.64
N ASP A 301 -35.17 -0.72 -30.83
CA ASP A 301 -35.16 -1.63 -29.69
C ASP A 301 -34.48 -2.97 -30.04
N ASP A 302 -33.56 -3.44 -29.20
CA ASP A 302 -33.25 -4.86 -29.06
C ASP A 302 -32.61 -5.15 -27.70
N ASN A 303 -33.45 -5.70 -26.82
CA ASN A 303 -33.07 -6.39 -25.60
C ASN A 303 -32.21 -7.64 -25.89
N LYS A 304 -30.98 -7.70 -25.36
CA LYS A 304 -30.27 -8.97 -25.21
C LYS A 304 -29.34 -8.97 -24.00
N TYR A 305 -29.83 -9.52 -22.89
CA TYR A 305 -29.01 -10.08 -21.83
C TYR A 305 -28.11 -11.17 -22.42
N LYS A 306 -26.79 -11.01 -22.29
CA LYS A 306 -25.82 -12.09 -22.48
C LYS A 306 -25.18 -12.40 -21.13
N GLU A 307 -25.51 -13.59 -20.66
CA GLU A 307 -24.74 -14.42 -19.73
C GLU A 307 -23.26 -14.41 -20.16
N MET A 308 -22.36 -14.02 -19.27
CA MET A 308 -20.93 -13.90 -19.56
C MET A 308 -20.24 -15.18 -19.08
N GLU A 309 -19.81 -16.01 -20.04
CA GLU A 309 -19.08 -17.26 -19.83
C GLU A 309 -17.68 -17.01 -19.22
N GLU A 310 -17.28 -17.92 -18.34
CA GLU A 310 -16.05 -17.94 -17.53
C GLU A 310 -14.78 -18.29 -18.34
N GLU A 311 -14.44 -17.58 -19.41
CA GLU A 311 -13.23 -17.90 -20.20
C GLU A 311 -12.22 -16.75 -20.42
N GLU A 312 -12.47 -15.53 -19.95
CA GLU A 312 -11.58 -14.37 -20.20
C GLU A 312 -10.66 -14.00 -19.01
N VAL A 313 -10.20 -14.99 -18.24
CA VAL A 313 -9.23 -14.75 -17.13
C VAL A 313 -7.85 -15.36 -17.43
N SER A 314 -7.74 -16.23 -18.43
CA SER A 314 -6.50 -16.94 -18.77
C SER A 314 -5.52 -16.12 -19.63
N GLU A 315 -6.00 -15.21 -20.49
CA GLU A 315 -5.14 -14.46 -21.43
C GLU A 315 -4.32 -13.33 -20.78
N PHE A 316 -4.64 -12.90 -19.55
CA PHE A 316 -3.88 -11.82 -18.88
C PHE A 316 -2.53 -12.29 -18.28
N LEU A 317 -2.27 -13.60 -18.21
CA LEU A 317 -1.10 -14.17 -17.53
C LEU A 317 0.10 -14.47 -18.44
N GLU A 318 -0.02 -14.35 -19.77
CA GLU A 318 1.07 -14.71 -20.70
C GLU A 318 2.04 -13.56 -21.03
N ASP A 319 1.69 -12.29 -20.79
CA ASP A 319 2.51 -11.14 -21.23
C ASP A 319 3.68 -10.76 -20.30
N PHE A 320 4.08 -11.63 -19.36
CA PHE A 320 5.16 -11.30 -18.40
C PHE A 320 6.26 -12.34 -18.26
N ALA A 321 6.31 -13.31 -19.18
CA ALA A 321 7.45 -14.20 -19.33
C ALA A 321 8.19 -13.84 -20.62
N ASP A 322 9.18 -12.96 -20.53
CA ASP A 322 10.52 -13.10 -21.15
C ASP A 322 11.23 -11.73 -21.24
N ASP A 323 12.17 -11.47 -20.34
CA ASP A 323 13.25 -10.51 -20.63
C ASP A 323 14.51 -10.82 -19.80
N THR A 324 14.91 -12.10 -19.80
CA THR A 324 16.21 -12.52 -19.22
C THR A 324 16.94 -13.48 -20.14
N MET A 325 17.36 -12.98 -21.31
CA MET A 325 18.43 -13.61 -22.11
C MET A 325 19.54 -12.61 -22.37
N TYR A 326 20.49 -12.52 -21.43
CA TYR A 326 21.85 -12.09 -21.72
C TYR A 326 22.83 -12.73 -20.74
N SER A 327 23.44 -13.85 -21.15
CA SER A 327 24.81 -14.26 -20.83
C SER A 327 25.13 -15.47 -21.71
N SER A 328 25.70 -15.18 -22.89
CA SER A 328 26.37 -16.18 -23.71
C SER A 328 27.80 -16.27 -23.18
N ASP A 329 28.05 -17.18 -22.23
CA ASP A 329 29.41 -17.63 -21.96
C ASP A 329 29.76 -18.74 -22.96
N HIS A 330 30.86 -18.50 -23.64
CA HIS A 330 31.41 -19.26 -24.76
C HIS A 330 32.16 -20.47 -24.18
N GLU A 331 31.64 -21.67 -24.40
CA GLU A 331 32.44 -22.89 -24.20
C GLU A 331 33.28 -23.16 -25.44
N GLU A 332 34.60 -23.20 -25.27
CA GLU A 332 35.49 -23.92 -26.17
C GLU A 332 35.85 -25.25 -25.50
N ASP A 333 35.38 -26.32 -26.13
CA ASP A 333 35.80 -27.69 -25.92
C ASP A 333 37.31 -27.83 -26.13
N ASP A 334 38.00 -28.53 -25.23
CA ASP A 334 39.17 -29.30 -25.63
C ASP A 334 39.11 -30.70 -24.99
N ASP A 335 38.77 -31.63 -25.87
CA ASP A 335 38.86 -33.07 -25.79
C ASP A 335 40.31 -33.52 -25.53
N ASN A 336 40.52 -34.41 -24.56
CA ASN A 336 41.48 -35.52 -24.71
C ASN A 336 41.40 -36.52 -23.55
N GLY A 337 40.68 -37.62 -23.80
CA GLY A 337 41.27 -38.95 -23.96
C GLY A 337 42.10 -39.60 -22.84
N TYR A 338 41.59 -40.77 -22.40
CA TYR A 338 42.32 -41.95 -21.86
C TYR A 338 43.04 -41.77 -20.51
N GLN A 339 43.05 -42.70 -19.55
CA GLN A 339 43.15 -44.17 -19.66
C GLN A 339 42.92 -44.79 -18.25
N LEU A 340 42.24 -45.95 -18.22
CA LEU A 340 42.27 -47.09 -17.28
C LEU A 340 42.63 -46.89 -15.79
#